data_AF-A0A811ZRP4-F1
#
_entry.id   AF-A0A811ZRP4-F1
#
_cell.length_a   1.000
_cell.length_b   1.000
_cell.length_c   1.000
_cell.angle_alpha   90.00
_cell.angle_beta   90.00
_cell.angle_gamma   90.00
#
_symmetry.space_group_name_H-M   'P 1'
#
loop_
_entity.id
_entity.type
_entity.pdbx_description
1 polymer ?
#
loop_
_entity_poly.entity_id
_entity_poly.type
_entity_poly.pdbx_seq_one_letter_code
_entity_poly.pdbx_strand_id
1 'polypeptide(L)'
;MLYWPLSTSDLYNWKTQNAKFSDNPRDLIGLLDTVLFTHLATWDDCQQLLQVLFTTEERGRIQVEARKSVLGEGRQPTQNPDLINAERLQVYRQTLTAGLKAAACKPTNLAKVYDVRQGKDESPAAFLERVIEAFRQYTPMNPEARETKAAIIMAFVNQAAPDIKKKLQSVERLGEKSLQDLVIVAERVYNNRERPEEQQTKLSDRQTQNLAKILLATTMDDPQERRHLKKLASGTGKEDGPGPPRERPKLNKNQCAYCKEEGHWVKSCPNKRSKVTQGVALVLGADWKLDCAYRSQSSGQVERMNRTLKETLTKLALETGGDWVTLLPFALYRVRNSPYKMGLTPYEIMFGLPPPIIPNLKPEVLAEFDDHQLPFSLQMLQRTHEKVWPKLRALYETGPPPDPHRYRPGDWVYV
;
A
#
# COMPACT_ATOMS: atom_id res chain seq x y z
N MET A 1 17.66 -35.31 -54.07
CA MET A 1 18.36 -34.10 -53.59
C MET A 1 19.81 -34.46 -53.34
N LEU A 2 20.76 -33.64 -53.82
CA LEU A 2 22.16 -33.76 -53.43
C LEU A 2 22.32 -33.26 -52.01
N TYR A 3 22.95 -34.06 -51.15
CA TYR A 3 23.29 -33.70 -49.79
C TYR A 3 24.47 -32.73 -49.78
N TRP A 4 24.37 -31.65 -49.01
CA TRP A 4 25.45 -30.71 -48.79
C TRP A 4 25.74 -30.63 -47.28
N PRO A 5 26.94 -31.03 -46.83
CA PRO A 5 27.27 -31.05 -45.40
C PRO A 5 27.39 -29.64 -44.83
N LEU A 6 27.18 -29.51 -43.52
CA LEU A 6 27.44 -28.25 -42.81
C LEU A 6 28.93 -27.86 -42.92
N SER A 7 29.19 -26.60 -43.25
CA SER A 7 30.56 -26.09 -43.31
C SER A 7 31.14 -25.94 -41.91
N THR A 8 32.41 -26.30 -41.73
CA THR A 8 33.14 -26.06 -40.49
C THR A 8 33.16 -24.57 -40.12
N SER A 9 33.22 -23.68 -41.13
CA SER A 9 33.19 -22.23 -40.91
C SER A 9 31.85 -21.79 -40.32
N ASP A 10 30.73 -22.33 -40.81
CA ASP A 10 29.39 -22.02 -40.29
C ASP A 10 29.25 -22.49 -38.85
N LEU A 11 29.71 -23.71 -38.54
CA LEU A 11 29.67 -24.28 -37.20
C LEU A 11 30.45 -23.43 -36.17
N TYR A 12 31.66 -22.98 -36.51
CA TYR A 12 32.45 -22.12 -35.63
C TYR A 12 31.87 -20.70 -35.54
N ASN A 13 31.34 -20.14 -36.62
CA ASN A 13 30.68 -18.84 -36.62
C ASN A 13 29.43 -18.84 -35.73
N TRP A 14 28.60 -19.88 -35.83
CA TRP A 14 27.45 -20.03 -34.94
C TRP A 14 27.85 -20.20 -33.48
N LYS A 15 28.94 -20.94 -33.21
CA LYS A 15 29.46 -21.08 -31.85
C LYS A 15 29.96 -19.75 -31.27
N THR A 16 30.63 -18.92 -32.06
CA THR A 16 31.20 -17.64 -31.58
C THR A 16 30.16 -16.54 -31.43
N GLN A 17 29.09 -16.58 -32.22
CA GLN A 17 28.00 -15.59 -32.17
C GLN A 17 26.98 -15.82 -31.04
N ASN A 18 26.97 -17.01 -30.44
CA ASN A 18 25.99 -17.38 -29.42
C ASN A 18 26.64 -17.57 -28.04
N ALA A 19 25.93 -17.18 -26.99
CA ALA A 19 26.32 -17.50 -25.62
C ALA A 19 26.21 -19.02 -25.36
N LYS A 20 26.80 -19.50 -24.26
CA LYS A 20 26.70 -20.91 -23.86
C LYS A 20 25.23 -21.27 -23.60
N PHE A 21 24.86 -22.52 -23.89
CA PHE A 21 23.48 -22.99 -23.73
C PHE A 21 22.97 -22.87 -22.29
N SER A 22 23.82 -23.10 -21.30
CA SER A 22 23.45 -22.94 -19.88
C SER A 22 23.19 -21.48 -19.46
N ASP A 23 23.76 -20.51 -20.18
CA ASP A 23 23.62 -19.08 -19.90
C ASP A 23 22.38 -18.51 -20.60
N ASN A 24 22.27 -18.72 -21.92
CA ASN A 24 21.10 -18.33 -22.72
C ASN A 24 20.68 -19.46 -23.68
N PRO A 25 19.82 -20.38 -23.25
CA PRO A 25 19.41 -21.51 -24.08
C PRO A 25 18.53 -21.10 -25.27
N ARG A 26 17.87 -19.93 -25.22
CA ARG A 26 16.89 -19.50 -26.23
C ARG A 26 17.54 -19.31 -27.60
N ASP A 27 18.69 -18.64 -27.65
CA ASP A 27 19.34 -18.27 -28.91
C ASP A 27 19.81 -19.53 -29.65
N LEU A 28 20.45 -20.45 -28.93
CA LEU A 28 20.88 -21.75 -29.48
C LEU A 28 19.70 -22.64 -29.87
N ILE A 29 18.58 -22.64 -29.12
CA ILE A 29 17.35 -23.34 -29.53
C ILE A 29 16.81 -22.77 -30.85
N GLY A 30 16.73 -21.44 -30.96
CA GLY A 30 16.25 -20.79 -32.18
C GLY A 30 17.14 -21.04 -33.39
N LEU A 31 18.47 -21.01 -33.19
CA LEU A 31 19.45 -21.38 -34.19
C LEU A 31 19.25 -22.83 -34.64
N LEU A 32 19.20 -23.79 -33.70
CA LEU A 32 19.04 -25.20 -34.05
C LEU A 32 17.69 -25.47 -34.73
N ASP A 33 16.59 -24.91 -34.25
CA ASP A 33 15.28 -25.04 -34.90
C ASP A 33 15.34 -24.53 -36.36
N THR A 34 16.06 -23.44 -36.61
CA THR A 34 16.27 -22.90 -37.96
C THR A 34 17.12 -23.83 -38.81
N VAL A 35 18.29 -24.26 -38.31
CA VAL A 35 19.25 -25.10 -39.07
C VAL A 35 18.66 -26.47 -39.39
N LEU A 36 17.96 -27.10 -38.43
CA LEU A 36 17.30 -28.39 -38.63
C LEU A 36 16.19 -28.32 -39.68
N PHE A 37 15.53 -27.16 -39.82
CA PHE A 37 14.49 -26.91 -40.81
C PHE A 37 15.07 -26.57 -42.20
N THR A 38 16.01 -25.62 -42.28
CA THR A 38 16.52 -25.09 -43.56
C THR A 38 17.50 -26.03 -44.25
N HIS A 39 18.40 -26.67 -43.50
CA HIS A 39 19.44 -27.54 -44.08
C HIS A 39 19.01 -28.99 -44.23
N LEU A 40 17.79 -29.34 -43.80
CA LEU A 40 17.35 -30.74 -43.69
C LEU A 40 18.45 -31.62 -43.06
N ALA A 41 18.95 -31.16 -41.91
CA ALA A 41 20.09 -31.76 -41.21
C ALA A 41 19.96 -33.28 -41.05
N THR A 42 20.95 -34.01 -41.55
CA THR A 42 21.06 -35.46 -41.37
C THR A 42 21.34 -35.81 -39.91
N TRP A 43 21.35 -37.11 -39.60
CA TRP A 43 21.73 -37.57 -38.26
C TRP A 43 23.16 -37.14 -37.92
N ASP A 44 24.10 -37.24 -38.88
CA ASP A 44 25.48 -36.81 -38.71
C ASP A 44 25.61 -35.30 -38.49
N ASP A 45 24.83 -34.49 -39.21
CA ASP A 45 24.77 -33.04 -38.99
C ASP A 45 24.30 -32.71 -37.57
N CYS A 46 23.28 -33.43 -37.07
CA CYS A 46 22.79 -33.25 -35.71
C CYS A 46 23.85 -33.61 -34.67
N GLN A 47 24.63 -34.68 -34.89
CA GLN A 47 25.75 -35.03 -34.01
C GLN A 47 26.83 -33.94 -34.01
N GLN A 48 27.17 -33.42 -35.19
CA GLN A 48 28.16 -32.34 -35.32
C GLN A 48 27.70 -31.05 -34.63
N LEU A 49 26.44 -30.64 -34.84
CA LEU A 49 25.84 -29.48 -34.16
C LEU A 49 25.89 -29.65 -32.64
N LEU A 50 25.49 -30.82 -32.13
CA LEU A 50 25.57 -31.12 -30.70
C LEU A 50 27.01 -31.05 -30.19
N GLN A 51 27.97 -31.63 -30.92
CA GLN A 51 29.37 -31.67 -30.51
C GLN A 51 30.04 -30.30 -30.48
N VAL A 52 29.75 -29.44 -31.46
CA VAL A 52 30.40 -28.13 -31.59
C VAL A 52 29.77 -27.09 -30.67
N LEU A 53 28.43 -27.03 -30.62
CA LEU A 53 27.69 -25.95 -29.97
C LEU A 53 27.45 -26.18 -28.47
N PHE A 54 27.54 -27.42 -27.99
CA PHE A 54 27.22 -27.77 -26.60
C PHE A 54 28.38 -28.46 -25.89
N THR A 55 28.51 -28.21 -24.59
CA THR A 55 29.42 -28.94 -23.71
C THR A 55 28.97 -30.40 -23.53
N THR A 56 29.87 -31.25 -23.03
CA THR A 56 29.56 -32.67 -22.71
C THR A 56 28.38 -32.81 -21.75
N GLU A 57 28.31 -31.97 -20.71
CA GLU A 57 27.21 -31.98 -19.73
C GLU A 57 25.88 -31.50 -20.32
N GLU A 58 25.90 -30.45 -21.14
CA GLU A 58 24.71 -29.95 -21.84
C GLU A 58 24.16 -31.00 -22.81
N ARG A 59 25.03 -31.64 -23.60
CA ARG A 59 24.64 -32.76 -24.48
C ARG A 59 24.00 -33.90 -23.70
N GLY A 60 24.59 -34.30 -22.58
CA GLY A 60 24.05 -35.36 -21.73
C GLY A 60 22.63 -35.05 -21.26
N ARG A 61 22.39 -33.81 -20.79
CA ARG A 61 21.05 -33.35 -20.38
C ARG A 61 20.06 -33.36 -21.54
N ILE A 62 20.43 -32.80 -22.69
CA ILE A 62 19.59 -32.74 -23.89
C ILE A 62 19.17 -34.15 -24.33
N GLN A 63 20.10 -35.10 -24.36
CA GLN A 63 19.82 -36.47 -24.77
C GLN A 63 18.89 -37.19 -23.78
N VAL A 64 19.08 -36.99 -22.46
CA VAL A 64 18.19 -37.56 -21.44
C VAL A 64 16.77 -37.03 -21.60
N GLU A 65 16.59 -35.72 -21.80
CA GLU A 65 15.27 -35.12 -22.00
C GLU A 65 14.64 -35.49 -23.35
N ALA A 66 15.43 -35.60 -24.42
CA ALA A 66 14.96 -36.06 -25.73
C ALA A 66 14.38 -37.49 -25.64
N ARG A 67 15.02 -38.38 -24.89
CA ARG A 67 14.55 -39.77 -24.68
C ARG A 67 13.21 -39.82 -23.95
N LYS A 68 12.97 -38.93 -22.99
CA LYS A 68 11.66 -38.84 -22.30
C LYS A 68 10.53 -38.45 -23.25
N SER A 69 10.85 -37.81 -24.37
CA SER A 69 9.88 -37.37 -25.38
C SER A 69 9.46 -38.49 -26.35
N VAL A 70 10.14 -39.65 -26.34
CA VAL A 70 9.81 -40.81 -27.19
C VAL A 70 8.91 -41.79 -26.43
N LEU A 71 7.60 -41.61 -26.58
CA LEU A 71 6.60 -42.52 -26.00
C LEU A 71 6.55 -43.84 -26.79
N GLY A 72 6.77 -44.97 -26.12
CA GLY A 72 6.55 -46.31 -26.69
C GLY A 72 5.07 -46.70 -26.72
N GLU A 73 4.75 -47.90 -27.22
CA GLU A 73 3.36 -48.42 -27.34
C GLU A 73 2.56 -48.37 -26.02
N GLY A 74 3.24 -48.38 -24.86
CA GLY A 74 2.64 -48.28 -23.53
C GLY A 74 2.62 -46.88 -22.88
N ARG A 75 2.88 -45.78 -23.61
CA ARG A 75 3.07 -44.40 -23.07
C ARG A 75 4.18 -44.26 -22.01
N GLN A 76 5.17 -45.15 -22.01
CA GLN A 76 6.39 -45.02 -21.22
C GLN A 76 7.57 -44.58 -22.10
N PRO A 77 8.57 -43.86 -21.57
CA PRO A 77 9.79 -43.52 -22.31
C PRO A 77 10.47 -44.78 -22.86
N THR A 78 10.70 -44.82 -24.16
CA THR A 78 11.29 -46.00 -24.82
C THR A 78 12.77 -46.11 -24.48
N GLN A 79 13.22 -47.27 -23.97
CA GLN A 79 14.65 -47.56 -23.71
C GLN A 79 15.41 -48.12 -24.93
N ASN A 80 14.71 -48.37 -26.04
CA ASN A 80 15.28 -49.01 -27.23
C ASN A 80 16.09 -47.99 -28.07
N PRO A 81 17.42 -48.15 -28.21
CA PRO A 81 18.28 -47.26 -29.01
C PRO A 81 17.91 -47.24 -30.50
N ASP A 82 17.35 -48.33 -31.03
CA ASP A 82 17.08 -48.48 -32.46
C ASP A 82 15.84 -47.69 -32.91
N LEU A 83 14.85 -47.50 -32.02
CA LEU A 83 13.71 -46.60 -32.27
C LEU A 83 14.10 -45.11 -32.23
N ILE A 84 15.27 -44.80 -31.68
CA ILE A 84 15.85 -43.46 -31.63
C ILE A 84 16.74 -43.20 -32.86
N ASN A 85 17.14 -44.24 -33.59
CA ASN A 85 18.10 -44.16 -34.68
C ASN A 85 17.44 -44.11 -36.06
N ALA A 86 17.98 -43.22 -36.90
CA ALA A 86 17.95 -43.09 -38.37
C ALA A 86 16.64 -43.33 -39.19
N GLU A 87 15.84 -44.37 -38.93
CA GLU A 87 14.76 -44.80 -39.83
C GLU A 87 13.59 -43.80 -39.91
N ARG A 88 13.53 -42.84 -38.99
CA ARG A 88 12.59 -41.71 -39.03
C ARG A 88 13.27 -40.40 -38.65
N LEU A 89 14.21 -39.92 -39.48
CA LEU A 89 14.97 -38.66 -39.30
C LEU A 89 14.10 -37.46 -38.85
N GLN A 90 12.86 -37.37 -39.33
CA GLN A 90 11.91 -36.34 -38.89
C GLN A 90 11.51 -36.47 -37.41
N VAL A 91 11.30 -37.69 -36.92
CA VAL A 91 11.04 -37.97 -35.50
C VAL A 91 12.26 -37.62 -34.67
N TYR A 92 13.47 -37.94 -35.16
CA TYR A 92 14.71 -37.59 -34.47
C TYR A 92 14.90 -36.07 -34.32
N ARG A 93 14.66 -35.29 -35.38
CA ARG A 93 14.72 -33.81 -35.30
C ARG A 93 13.69 -33.26 -34.30
N GLN A 94 12.47 -33.80 -34.30
CA GLN A 94 11.42 -33.38 -33.36
C GLN A 94 11.78 -33.70 -31.91
N THR A 95 12.29 -34.89 -31.63
CA THR A 95 12.69 -35.31 -30.28
C THR A 95 13.91 -34.55 -29.80
N LEU A 96 14.83 -34.21 -30.70
CA LEU A 96 15.98 -33.35 -30.40
C LEU A 96 15.55 -31.93 -30.03
N THR A 97 14.67 -31.31 -30.82
CA THR A 97 14.08 -29.99 -30.49
C THR A 97 13.33 -30.03 -29.16
N ALA A 98 12.56 -31.10 -28.90
CA ALA A 98 11.86 -31.27 -27.62
C ALA A 98 12.84 -31.43 -26.45
N GLY A 99 13.90 -32.23 -26.62
CA GLY A 99 14.95 -32.42 -25.62
C GLY A 99 15.73 -31.16 -25.32
N LEU A 100 16.02 -30.34 -26.33
CA LEU A 100 16.64 -29.02 -26.16
C LEU A 100 15.76 -28.08 -25.32
N LYS A 101 14.46 -28.00 -25.65
CA LYS A 101 13.49 -27.17 -24.93
C LYS A 101 13.33 -27.64 -23.48
N ALA A 102 13.26 -28.95 -23.25
CA ALA A 102 13.16 -29.53 -21.91
C ALA A 102 14.46 -29.40 -21.10
N ALA A 103 15.64 -29.56 -21.71
CA ALA A 103 16.92 -29.41 -21.03
C ALA A 103 17.26 -27.95 -20.69
N ALA A 104 16.64 -27.00 -21.41
CA ALA A 104 16.69 -25.58 -21.07
C ALA A 104 15.85 -25.22 -19.82
N CYS A 105 14.88 -26.06 -19.45
CA CYS A 105 14.06 -25.86 -18.26
C CYS A 105 14.88 -26.19 -17.00
N LYS A 106 15.32 -25.15 -16.29
CA LYS A 106 15.95 -25.28 -14.98
C LYS A 106 14.92 -25.78 -13.94
N PRO A 107 15.32 -26.57 -12.93
CA PRO A 107 14.43 -26.92 -11.82
C PRO A 107 13.87 -25.66 -11.16
N THR A 108 12.57 -25.64 -10.88
CA THR A 108 11.92 -24.50 -10.25
C THR A 108 12.49 -24.24 -8.86
N ASN A 109 13.21 -23.13 -8.70
CA ASN A 109 13.74 -22.67 -7.42
C ASN A 109 13.13 -21.32 -7.05
N LEU A 110 11.92 -21.37 -6.49
CA LEU A 110 11.24 -20.16 -6.02
C LEU A 110 11.90 -19.53 -4.79
N ALA A 111 12.70 -20.28 -4.01
CA ALA A 111 13.39 -19.71 -2.85
C ALA A 111 14.35 -18.59 -3.29
N LYS A 112 15.16 -18.84 -4.33
CA LYS A 112 16.04 -17.82 -4.90
C LYS A 112 15.31 -16.63 -5.51
N VAL A 113 14.12 -16.85 -6.07
CA VAL A 113 13.24 -15.76 -6.52
C VAL A 113 12.75 -14.95 -5.33
N TYR A 114 12.39 -15.62 -4.23
CA TYR A 114 11.89 -14.99 -3.01
C TYR A 114 12.93 -14.20 -2.23
N ASP A 115 14.22 -14.53 -2.41
CA ASP A 115 15.36 -13.83 -1.81
C ASP A 115 15.64 -12.46 -2.44
N VAL A 116 15.17 -12.20 -3.66
CA VAL A 116 15.32 -10.90 -4.32
C VAL A 116 14.49 -9.86 -3.57
N ARG A 117 15.15 -8.88 -2.94
CA ARG A 117 14.50 -7.76 -2.26
C ARG A 117 14.95 -6.42 -2.83
N GLN A 118 14.05 -5.44 -2.83
CA GLN A 118 14.39 -4.08 -3.25
C GLN A 118 15.36 -3.43 -2.26
N GLY A 119 16.45 -2.86 -2.78
CA GLY A 119 17.42 -2.06 -2.01
C GLY A 119 16.83 -0.71 -1.53
N LYS A 120 17.51 -0.05 -0.58
CA LYS A 120 17.05 1.26 -0.07
C LYS A 120 17.07 2.36 -1.13
N ASP A 121 18.11 2.38 -1.95
CA ASP A 121 18.34 3.40 -2.99
C ASP A 121 18.15 2.86 -4.41
N GLU A 122 17.45 1.72 -4.51
CA GLU A 122 17.18 1.08 -5.79
C GLU A 122 15.81 1.52 -6.32
N SER A 123 15.80 1.97 -7.58
CA SER A 123 14.55 2.36 -8.23
C SER A 123 13.63 1.15 -8.42
N PRO A 124 12.30 1.35 -8.35
CA PRO A 124 11.33 0.27 -8.59
C PRO A 124 11.49 -0.42 -9.95
N ALA A 125 11.87 0.31 -11.00
CA ALA A 125 12.12 -0.27 -12.32
C ALA A 125 13.34 -1.21 -12.31
N ALA A 126 14.47 -0.79 -11.73
CA ALA A 126 15.66 -1.64 -11.63
C ALA A 126 15.39 -2.89 -10.78
N PHE A 127 14.63 -2.74 -9.69
CA PHE A 127 14.20 -3.85 -8.87
C PHE A 127 13.32 -4.84 -9.65
N LEU A 128 12.38 -4.34 -10.44
CA LEU A 128 11.51 -5.20 -11.25
C LEU A 128 12.33 -6.04 -12.25
N GLU A 129 13.32 -5.44 -12.91
CA GLU A 129 14.21 -6.17 -13.82
C GLU A 129 14.92 -7.32 -13.11
N ARG A 130 15.41 -7.12 -11.87
CA ARG A 130 16.02 -8.21 -11.09
C ARG A 130 15.03 -9.31 -10.71
N VAL A 131 13.78 -8.96 -10.42
CA VAL A 131 12.73 -9.96 -10.16
C VAL A 131 12.47 -10.77 -11.42
N ILE A 132 12.28 -10.12 -12.57
CA ILE A 132 12.08 -10.78 -13.87
C ILE A 132 13.28 -11.68 -14.20
N GLU A 133 14.49 -11.20 -13.98
CA GLU A 133 15.72 -11.96 -14.24
C GLU A 133 15.85 -13.17 -13.31
N ALA A 134 15.46 -13.05 -12.04
CA ALA A 134 15.41 -14.19 -11.14
C ALA A 134 14.40 -15.26 -11.59
N PHE A 135 13.23 -14.85 -12.11
CA PHE A 135 12.28 -15.79 -12.72
C PHE A 135 12.90 -16.47 -13.95
N ARG A 136 13.61 -15.74 -14.83
CA ARG A 136 14.32 -16.32 -15.99
C ARG A 136 15.43 -17.29 -15.57
N GLN A 137 16.17 -16.95 -14.52
CA GLN A 137 17.35 -17.70 -14.12
C GLN A 137 17.02 -18.94 -13.27
N TYR A 138 15.97 -18.89 -12.46
CA TYR A 138 15.67 -19.90 -11.44
C TYR A 138 14.35 -20.62 -11.63
N THR A 139 13.56 -20.29 -12.66
CA THR A 139 12.31 -20.99 -12.94
C THR A 139 12.19 -21.34 -14.43
N PRO A 140 11.46 -22.41 -14.78
CA PRO A 140 11.14 -22.73 -16.17
C PRO A 140 9.97 -21.88 -16.72
N MET A 141 9.45 -20.92 -15.94
CA MET A 141 8.28 -20.13 -16.31
C MET A 141 8.68 -19.01 -17.29
N ASN A 142 7.89 -18.82 -18.36
CA ASN A 142 8.09 -17.72 -19.29
C ASN A 142 7.60 -16.40 -18.67
N PRO A 143 8.47 -15.39 -18.40
CA PRO A 143 8.04 -14.13 -17.77
C PRO A 143 7.00 -13.35 -18.58
N GLU A 144 6.95 -13.56 -19.89
CA GLU A 144 5.99 -12.89 -20.77
C GLU A 144 4.61 -13.55 -20.79
N ALA A 145 4.50 -14.79 -20.30
CA ALA A 145 3.25 -15.51 -20.23
C ALA A 145 2.31 -14.89 -19.17
N ARG A 146 1.01 -14.90 -19.45
CA ARG A 146 -0.01 -14.26 -18.59
C ARG A 146 -0.05 -14.90 -17.20
N GLU A 147 0.15 -16.21 -17.14
CA GLU A 147 0.14 -17.01 -15.92
C GLU A 147 1.31 -16.64 -15.00
N THR A 148 2.49 -16.41 -15.58
CA THR A 148 3.71 -16.04 -14.85
C THR A 148 3.69 -14.58 -14.41
N LYS A 149 3.05 -13.69 -15.18
CA LYS A 149 2.89 -12.27 -14.83
C LYS A 149 2.24 -12.06 -13.46
N ALA A 150 1.26 -12.89 -13.09
CA ALA A 150 0.65 -12.82 -11.75
C ALA A 150 1.65 -13.15 -10.63
N ALA A 151 2.52 -14.15 -10.83
CA ALA A 151 3.57 -14.50 -9.88
C ALA A 151 4.62 -13.39 -9.75
N ILE A 152 5.01 -12.76 -10.87
CA ILE A 152 5.95 -11.63 -10.89
C ILE A 152 5.36 -10.42 -10.16
N ILE A 153 4.07 -10.11 -10.39
CA ILE A 153 3.36 -9.04 -9.67
C ILE A 153 3.39 -9.30 -8.16
N MET A 154 3.07 -10.53 -7.74
CA MET A 154 3.07 -10.90 -6.34
C MET A 154 4.47 -10.83 -5.71
N ALA A 155 5.51 -11.23 -6.44
CA ALA A 155 6.90 -11.09 -5.99
C ALA A 155 7.26 -9.61 -5.83
N PHE A 156 7.05 -8.79 -6.87
CA PHE A 156 7.32 -7.36 -6.87
C PHE A 156 6.65 -6.63 -5.69
N VAL A 157 5.36 -6.87 -5.45
CA VAL A 157 4.63 -6.23 -4.35
C VAL A 157 5.18 -6.66 -2.98
N ASN A 158 5.46 -7.95 -2.78
CA ASN A 158 5.84 -8.48 -1.48
C ASN A 158 7.29 -8.23 -1.08
N GLN A 159 8.16 -8.07 -2.07
CA GLN A 159 9.61 -7.90 -1.92
C GLN A 159 10.09 -6.45 -2.09
N ALA A 160 9.19 -5.56 -2.50
CA ALA A 160 9.44 -4.12 -2.49
C ALA A 160 9.81 -3.62 -1.08
N ALA A 161 10.47 -2.46 -1.05
CA ALA A 161 10.83 -1.79 0.19
C ALA A 161 9.59 -1.49 1.06
N PRO A 162 9.71 -1.42 2.40
CA PRO A 162 8.55 -1.46 3.30
C PRO A 162 7.49 -0.37 3.08
N ASP A 163 7.91 0.85 2.76
CA ASP A 163 7.06 2.00 2.44
C ASP A 163 6.33 1.81 1.10
N ILE A 164 7.05 1.35 0.07
CA ILE A 164 6.51 1.05 -1.26
C ILE A 164 5.53 -0.13 -1.17
N LYS A 165 5.91 -1.21 -0.50
CA LYS A 165 5.05 -2.39 -0.25
C LYS A 165 3.73 -1.99 0.40
N LYS A 166 3.77 -1.21 1.47
CA LYS A 166 2.55 -0.69 2.13
C LYS A 166 1.67 0.08 1.16
N LYS A 167 2.27 0.91 0.28
CA LYS A 167 1.51 1.65 -0.72
C LYS A 167 0.89 0.73 -1.78
N LEU A 168 1.65 -0.22 -2.31
CA LEU A 168 1.18 -1.17 -3.32
C LEU A 168 0.04 -2.07 -2.79
N GLN A 169 0.12 -2.52 -1.55
CA GLN A 169 -0.96 -3.30 -0.90
C GLN A 169 -2.24 -2.50 -0.68
N SER A 170 -2.15 -1.16 -0.64
CA SER A 170 -3.32 -0.26 -0.50
C SER A 170 -3.98 0.12 -1.82
N VAL A 171 -3.46 -0.34 -2.96
CA VAL A 171 -4.04 -0.03 -4.28
C VAL A 171 -5.35 -0.81 -4.46
N GLU A 172 -6.44 -0.08 -4.71
CA GLU A 172 -7.73 -0.69 -5.04
C GLU A 172 -7.65 -1.49 -6.34
N ARG A 173 -8.34 -2.64 -6.37
CA ARG A 173 -8.41 -3.55 -7.53
C ARG A 173 -7.02 -3.97 -8.01
N LEU A 174 -6.13 -4.34 -7.07
CA LEU A 174 -4.75 -4.77 -7.36
C LEU A 174 -4.67 -5.86 -8.46
N GLY A 175 -5.62 -6.80 -8.47
CA GLY A 175 -5.67 -7.88 -9.47
C GLY A 175 -5.94 -7.43 -10.91
N GLU A 176 -6.36 -6.18 -11.12
CA GLU A 176 -6.59 -5.59 -12.45
C GLU A 176 -5.45 -4.67 -12.90
N LYS A 177 -4.49 -4.39 -12.01
CA LYS A 177 -3.36 -3.52 -12.32
C LYS A 177 -2.33 -4.27 -13.14
N SER A 178 -1.84 -3.62 -14.19
CA SER A 178 -0.68 -4.12 -14.91
C SER A 178 0.58 -3.93 -14.08
N LEU A 179 1.62 -4.69 -14.40
CA LEU A 179 2.95 -4.54 -13.82
C LEU A 179 3.47 -3.09 -13.96
N GLN A 180 3.18 -2.45 -15.10
CA GLN A 180 3.56 -1.07 -15.40
C GLN A 180 2.84 -0.07 -14.49
N ASP A 181 1.54 -0.25 -14.25
CA ASP A 181 0.78 0.61 -13.33
C ASP A 181 1.37 0.55 -11.91
N LEU A 182 1.80 -0.64 -11.47
CA LEU A 182 2.41 -0.83 -10.16
C LEU A 182 3.79 -0.17 -10.06
N VAL A 183 4.59 -0.23 -11.11
CA VAL A 183 5.88 0.48 -11.18
C VAL A 183 5.66 2.00 -11.06
N ILE A 184 4.69 2.57 -11.78
CA ILE A 184 4.37 4.01 -11.70
C ILE A 184 4.02 4.42 -10.25
N VAL A 185 3.20 3.61 -9.57
CA VAL A 185 2.84 3.87 -8.16
C VAL A 185 4.07 3.78 -7.26
N ALA A 186 4.91 2.75 -7.45
CA ALA A 186 6.12 2.55 -6.67
C ALA A 186 7.12 3.68 -6.89
N GLU A 187 7.33 4.13 -8.14
CA GLU A 187 8.22 5.23 -8.48
C GLU A 187 7.78 6.54 -7.86
N ARG A 188 6.46 6.80 -7.82
CA ARG A 188 5.94 7.97 -7.13
C ARG A 188 6.30 7.95 -5.65
N VAL A 189 6.27 6.79 -4.99
CA VAL A 189 6.67 6.69 -3.58
C VAL A 189 8.18 6.89 -3.45
N TYR A 190 8.97 6.21 -4.29
CA TYR A 190 10.42 6.27 -4.31
C TYR A 190 10.94 7.70 -4.52
N ASN A 191 10.44 8.40 -5.54
CA ASN A 191 10.85 9.77 -5.88
C ASN A 191 10.44 10.81 -4.83
N ASN A 192 9.41 10.51 -4.04
CA ASN A 192 8.96 11.37 -2.94
C ASN A 192 9.55 10.96 -1.58
N ARG A 193 10.53 10.05 -1.55
CA ARG A 193 11.26 9.75 -0.32
C ARG A 193 12.07 10.98 0.10
N GLU A 194 11.80 11.47 1.31
CA GLU A 194 12.61 12.50 1.92
C GLU A 194 14.04 11.97 2.11
N ARG A 195 15.05 12.76 1.70
CA ARG A 195 16.44 12.39 1.91
C ARG A 195 16.76 12.43 3.42
N PRO A 196 17.67 11.57 3.91
CA PRO A 196 18.06 11.57 5.32
C PRO A 196 18.50 12.94 5.83
N GLU A 197 19.20 13.73 5.00
CA GLU A 197 19.67 15.08 5.30
C GLU A 197 18.52 16.09 5.53
N GLU A 198 17.46 16.01 4.72
CA GLU A 198 16.24 16.82 4.88
C GLU A 198 15.43 16.42 6.11
N GLN A 199 15.52 15.16 6.50
CA GLN A 199 14.82 14.64 7.67
C GLN A 199 15.56 15.02 8.97
N GLN A 200 16.89 15.08 8.93
CA GLN A 200 17.74 15.46 10.05
C GLN A 200 17.71 16.98 10.30
N THR A 201 17.69 17.79 9.25
CA THR A 201 17.44 19.25 9.33
C THR A 201 16.07 19.55 9.91
N LYS A 202 15.00 18.88 9.45
CA LYS A 202 13.65 19.03 10.05
C LYS A 202 13.59 18.66 11.54
N LEU A 203 14.33 17.65 11.96
CA LEU A 203 14.43 17.26 13.38
C LEU A 203 15.19 18.31 14.20
N SER A 204 16.29 18.83 13.67
CA SER A 204 17.06 19.92 14.28
C SER A 204 16.22 21.21 14.37
N ASP A 205 15.48 21.58 13.32
CA ASP A 205 14.59 22.74 13.31
C ASP A 205 13.45 22.59 14.31
N ARG A 206 12.89 21.38 14.45
CA ARG A 206 11.88 21.09 15.47
C ARG A 206 12.45 21.16 16.88
N GLN A 207 13.65 20.63 17.10
CA GLN A 207 14.34 20.74 18.39
C GLN A 207 14.60 22.20 18.75
N THR A 208 15.09 23.00 17.79
CA THR A 208 15.35 24.43 17.95
C THR A 208 14.07 25.22 18.20
N GLN A 209 12.98 24.94 17.47
CA GLN A 209 11.67 25.54 17.73
C GLN A 209 11.08 25.16 19.10
N ASN A 210 11.29 23.92 19.54
CA ASN A 210 10.78 23.48 20.84
C ASN A 210 11.58 24.14 21.97
N LEU A 211 12.90 24.25 21.85
CA LEU A 211 13.76 25.00 22.78
C LEU A 211 13.36 26.48 22.84
N ALA A 212 13.14 27.13 21.70
CA ALA A 212 12.67 28.52 21.66
C ALA A 212 11.29 28.69 22.32
N LYS A 213 10.36 27.75 22.14
CA LYS A 213 9.04 27.78 22.80
C LYS A 213 9.13 27.61 24.32
N ILE A 214 10.06 26.78 24.80
CA ILE A 214 10.30 26.57 26.24
C ILE A 214 10.92 27.83 26.84
N LEU A 215 11.96 28.40 26.22
CA LEU A 215 12.59 29.65 26.66
C LEU A 215 11.59 30.82 26.73
N LEU A 216 10.72 30.97 25.73
CA LEU A 216 9.64 31.96 25.75
C LEU A 216 8.57 31.69 26.83
N ALA A 217 8.42 30.43 27.25
CA ALA A 217 7.46 30.03 28.30
C ALA A 217 8.04 30.12 29.72
N THR A 218 9.36 30.28 29.87
CA THR A 218 10.02 30.38 31.19
C THR A 218 10.50 31.78 31.54
N THR A 219 10.68 32.67 30.56
CA THR A 219 11.30 34.00 30.79
C THR A 219 10.30 35.16 30.90
N MET A 220 9.03 34.98 30.58
CA MET A 220 8.07 36.09 30.48
C MET A 220 6.71 35.75 31.08
N ASP A 221 6.21 36.58 32.00
CA ASP A 221 4.94 36.40 32.72
C ASP A 221 3.71 36.98 31.96
N ASP A 222 3.91 37.84 30.95
CA ASP A 222 2.82 38.48 30.21
C ASP A 222 2.27 37.60 29.05
N PRO A 223 0.98 37.22 29.08
CA PRO A 223 0.33 36.42 28.03
C PRO A 223 0.21 37.11 26.65
N GLN A 224 0.22 38.45 26.57
CA GLN A 224 0.05 39.19 25.32
C GLN A 224 1.35 39.23 24.50
N GLU A 225 2.49 39.47 25.14
CA GLU A 225 3.81 39.43 24.49
C GLU A 225 4.17 38.03 23.99
N ARG A 226 3.82 36.98 24.76
CA ARG A 226 3.93 35.56 24.31
C ARG A 226 3.18 35.30 23.01
N ARG A 227 2.04 35.96 22.77
CA ARG A 227 1.25 35.82 21.54
C ARG A 227 1.87 36.57 20.36
N HIS A 228 2.47 37.72 20.61
CA HIS A 228 3.13 38.53 19.58
C HIS A 228 4.41 37.86 19.09
N LEU A 229 5.24 37.34 19.99
CA LEU A 229 6.49 36.66 19.64
C LEU A 229 6.29 35.24 19.08
N LYS A 230 5.23 34.52 19.47
CA LYS A 230 4.83 33.27 18.78
C LYS A 230 4.56 33.48 17.29
N LYS A 231 4.05 34.64 16.89
CA LYS A 231 3.91 34.99 15.47
C LYS A 231 5.26 35.24 14.78
N LEU A 232 6.22 35.88 15.45
CA LEU A 232 7.58 36.08 14.91
C LEU A 232 8.37 34.77 14.79
N ALA A 233 8.32 33.89 15.81
CA ALA A 233 9.06 32.61 15.83
C ALA A 233 8.50 31.55 14.85
N SER A 234 7.33 31.80 14.25
CA SER A 234 6.68 30.86 13.31
C SER A 234 7.27 30.91 11.90
N GLY A 235 8.23 31.79 11.61
CA GLY A 235 9.10 31.67 10.44
C GLY A 235 8.41 31.47 9.09
N THR A 236 7.23 32.06 8.86
CA THR A 236 6.68 32.19 7.50
C THR A 236 7.16 33.51 6.90
N GLY A 237 8.48 33.65 6.78
CA GLY A 237 9.10 34.63 5.88
C GLY A 237 9.22 33.99 4.51
N LYS A 238 8.13 34.00 3.72
CA LYS A 238 8.29 33.97 2.28
C LYS A 238 8.62 35.40 1.88
N GLU A 239 9.78 35.59 1.27
CA GLU A 239 10.12 36.79 0.53
C GLU A 239 9.09 36.93 -0.60
N ASP A 240 8.02 37.67 -0.32
CA ASP A 240 7.13 38.17 -1.36
C ASP A 240 7.85 39.35 -2.03
N GLY A 241 8.08 39.24 -3.34
CA GLY A 241 8.55 40.34 -4.18
C GLY A 241 7.65 41.58 -4.04
N PRO A 242 8.07 42.73 -4.60
CA PRO A 242 7.45 44.02 -4.31
C PRO A 242 6.03 44.08 -4.87
N GLY A 243 5.06 43.72 -4.04
CA GLY A 243 3.64 43.81 -4.31
C GLY A 243 2.89 43.95 -2.99
N PRO A 244 1.87 44.83 -2.91
CA PRO A 244 1.19 45.08 -1.65
C PRO A 244 0.49 43.82 -1.13
N PRO A 245 0.42 43.61 0.19
CA PRO A 245 -0.07 42.36 0.78
C PRO A 245 -1.54 42.16 0.42
N ARG A 246 -1.85 41.09 -0.32
CA ARG A 246 -3.24 40.61 -0.44
C ARG A 246 -3.59 39.90 0.87
N GLU A 247 -4.10 40.65 1.84
CA GLU A 247 -4.81 40.09 2.99
C GLU A 247 -5.95 39.21 2.47
N ARG A 248 -5.76 37.89 2.47
CA ARG A 248 -6.86 36.95 2.26
C ARG A 248 -7.74 37.01 3.52
N PRO A 249 -9.02 37.40 3.41
CA PRO A 249 -9.91 37.44 4.56
C PRO A 249 -9.93 36.06 5.23
N LYS A 250 -9.71 36.01 6.55
CA LYS A 250 -9.84 34.78 7.31
C LYS A 250 -11.27 34.27 7.17
N LEU A 251 -11.41 32.99 6.83
CA LEU A 251 -12.71 32.32 6.79
C LEU A 251 -13.29 32.27 8.21
N ASN A 252 -14.52 32.75 8.37
CA ASN A 252 -15.24 32.66 9.63
C ASN A 252 -15.60 31.21 9.95
N LYS A 253 -15.95 30.96 11.22
CA LYS A 253 -16.35 29.63 11.70
C LYS A 253 -17.62 29.21 10.96
N ASN A 254 -17.53 28.15 10.15
CA ASN A 254 -18.58 27.61 9.26
C ASN A 254 -18.71 28.23 7.86
N GLN A 255 -17.73 29.03 7.40
CA GLN A 255 -17.68 29.47 6.00
C GLN A 255 -17.01 28.45 5.07
N CYS A 256 -17.59 28.27 3.89
CA CYS A 256 -17.04 27.45 2.82
C CYS A 256 -15.78 28.09 2.23
N ALA A 257 -14.64 27.40 2.26
CA ALA A 257 -13.40 27.92 1.69
C ALA A 257 -13.38 28.10 0.14
N TYR A 258 -14.47 27.75 -0.57
CA TYR A 258 -14.62 27.98 -2.01
C TYR A 258 -15.51 29.18 -2.30
N CYS A 259 -16.79 29.16 -1.88
CA CYS A 259 -17.72 30.27 -2.15
C CYS A 259 -17.87 31.28 -0.99
N LYS A 260 -17.21 31.05 0.15
CA LYS A 260 -17.27 31.88 1.37
C LYS A 260 -18.64 32.00 2.05
N GLU A 261 -19.66 31.31 1.54
CA GLU A 261 -20.98 31.22 2.16
C GLU A 261 -20.96 30.31 3.39
N GLU A 262 -21.87 30.55 4.33
CA GLU A 262 -22.01 29.76 5.55
C GLU A 262 -22.93 28.55 5.37
N GLY A 263 -22.78 27.53 6.21
CA GLY A 263 -23.70 26.39 6.27
C GLY A 263 -23.25 25.14 5.48
N HIS A 264 -22.19 25.21 4.69
CA HIS A 264 -21.64 24.04 3.98
C HIS A 264 -20.11 24.10 3.85
N TRP A 265 -19.47 22.95 3.63
CA TRP A 265 -18.00 22.86 3.46
C TRP A 265 -17.60 22.81 1.99
N VAL A 266 -16.32 23.04 1.71
CA VAL A 266 -15.73 22.97 0.36
C VAL A 266 -16.02 21.68 -0.40
N LYS A 267 -16.09 20.54 0.29
CA LYS A 267 -16.45 19.24 -0.34
C LYS A 267 -17.95 19.16 -0.66
N SER A 268 -18.78 19.86 0.10
CA SER A 268 -20.24 19.93 -0.06
C SER A 268 -20.69 21.25 -0.71
N CYS A 269 -19.80 21.94 -1.42
CA CYS A 269 -20.09 23.25 -1.98
C CYS A 269 -20.90 23.14 -3.28
N PRO A 270 -22.12 23.70 -3.36
CA PRO A 270 -22.92 23.67 -4.58
C PRO A 270 -22.26 24.43 -5.73
N ASN A 271 -21.49 25.47 -5.40
CA ASN A 271 -20.77 26.33 -6.36
C ASN A 271 -19.51 25.69 -6.96
N LYS A 272 -19.08 24.50 -6.47
CA LYS A 272 -17.95 23.76 -7.06
C LYS A 272 -18.28 22.99 -8.34
N ARG A 273 -19.56 22.93 -8.73
CA ARG A 273 -19.99 22.13 -9.89
C ARG A 273 -19.87 22.93 -11.17
N SER A 274 -19.64 22.24 -12.29
CA SER A 274 -19.75 22.86 -13.61
C SER A 274 -21.19 23.28 -13.87
N LYS A 275 -21.39 24.41 -14.55
CA LYS A 275 -22.73 24.89 -14.96
C LYS A 275 -23.47 23.85 -15.82
N VAL A 276 -22.73 23.03 -16.56
CA VAL A 276 -23.25 21.94 -17.41
C VAL A 276 -23.91 20.86 -16.56
N THR A 277 -23.24 20.39 -15.51
CA THR A 277 -23.79 19.35 -14.62
C THR A 277 -25.03 19.85 -13.87
N GLN A 278 -25.06 21.12 -13.48
CA GLN A 278 -26.23 21.75 -12.87
C GLN A 278 -27.41 21.85 -13.85
N GLY A 279 -27.14 22.25 -15.10
CA GLY A 279 -28.16 22.34 -16.15
C GLY A 279 -28.79 21.00 -16.49
N VAL A 280 -27.98 19.93 -16.59
CA VAL A 280 -28.49 18.57 -16.85
C VAL A 280 -29.38 18.07 -15.71
N ALA A 281 -28.99 18.28 -14.46
CA ALA A 281 -29.81 17.89 -13.31
C ALA A 281 -31.16 18.63 -13.28
N LEU A 282 -31.16 19.92 -13.65
CA LEU A 282 -32.38 20.74 -13.76
C LEU A 282 -33.33 20.22 -14.85
N VAL A 283 -32.79 19.90 -16.04
CA VAL A 283 -33.58 19.36 -17.17
C VAL A 283 -34.17 17.99 -16.84
N LEU A 284 -33.42 17.17 -16.09
CA LEU A 284 -33.86 15.85 -15.66
C LEU A 284 -34.78 15.87 -14.42
N GLY A 285 -35.03 17.04 -13.82
CA GLY A 285 -35.82 17.16 -12.59
C GLY A 285 -35.24 16.39 -11.39
N ALA A 286 -33.93 16.12 -11.39
CA ALA A 286 -33.28 15.29 -10.40
C ALA A 286 -32.66 16.13 -9.28
N ASP A 287 -33.10 15.88 -8.03
CA ASP A 287 -32.47 16.48 -6.85
C ASP A 287 -31.12 15.81 -6.55
N TRP A 288 -30.04 16.55 -6.80
CA TRP A 288 -28.67 16.05 -6.60
C TRP A 288 -28.14 16.39 -5.20
N LYS A 289 -28.15 15.41 -4.30
CA LYS A 289 -27.54 15.49 -2.97
C LYS A 289 -26.05 15.10 -3.02
N LEU A 290 -25.20 15.86 -2.31
CA LEU A 290 -23.75 15.64 -2.26
C LEU A 290 -23.33 14.52 -1.30
N ASP A 291 -24.24 14.19 -0.38
CA ASP A 291 -24.07 13.13 0.60
C ASP A 291 -25.26 12.17 0.48
N CYS A 292 -25.03 10.86 0.58
CA CYS A 292 -26.12 9.90 0.69
C CYS A 292 -26.69 9.94 2.12
N ALA A 293 -28.01 10.06 2.25
CA ALA A 293 -28.69 9.88 3.53
C ALA A 293 -28.30 8.53 4.14
N TYR A 294 -28.07 8.49 5.45
CA TYR A 294 -27.64 7.29 6.20
C TYR A 294 -26.24 6.72 5.86
N ARG A 295 -25.40 7.42 5.08
CA ARG A 295 -23.98 7.08 4.87
C ARG A 295 -23.04 8.21 5.32
N SER A 296 -22.93 8.42 6.64
CA SER A 296 -22.07 9.46 7.23
C SER A 296 -20.58 9.33 6.88
N GLN A 297 -20.14 8.15 6.42
CA GLN A 297 -18.80 7.87 5.91
C GLN A 297 -18.44 8.68 4.66
N SER A 298 -19.41 9.01 3.80
CA SER A 298 -19.16 9.80 2.58
C SER A 298 -19.13 11.32 2.83
N SER A 299 -19.67 11.78 3.96
CA SER A 299 -19.82 13.20 4.32
C SER A 299 -18.62 13.77 5.10
N GLY A 300 -17.52 13.01 5.24
CA GLY A 300 -16.31 13.45 5.95
C GLY A 300 -16.46 13.61 7.48
N GLN A 301 -17.62 13.26 8.04
CA GLN A 301 -17.86 13.25 9.50
C GLN A 301 -17.00 12.21 10.20
N VAL A 302 -16.81 11.05 9.56
CA VAL A 302 -15.91 9.98 10.04
C VAL A 302 -14.45 10.44 10.03
N GLU A 303 -14.03 11.22 9.02
CA GLU A 303 -12.67 11.79 8.96
C GLU A 303 -12.40 12.72 10.16
N ARG A 304 -13.39 13.56 10.53
CA ARG A 304 -13.29 14.42 11.72
C ARG A 304 -13.22 13.61 13.01
N MET A 305 -14.07 12.61 13.16
CA MET A 305 -14.09 11.78 14.36
C MET A 305 -12.75 11.05 14.55
N ASN A 306 -12.23 10.47 13.47
CA ASN A 306 -10.93 9.81 13.47
C ASN A 306 -9.79 10.78 13.80
N ARG A 307 -9.85 12.03 13.32
CA ARG A 307 -8.87 13.06 13.71
C ARG A 307 -8.95 13.40 15.19
N THR A 308 -10.14 13.61 15.74
CA THR A 308 -10.33 13.88 17.18
C THR A 308 -9.81 12.73 18.05
N LEU A 309 -10.06 11.48 17.63
CA LEU A 309 -9.54 10.29 18.32
C LEU A 309 -8.01 10.24 18.27
N LYS A 310 -7.41 10.46 17.10
CA LYS A 310 -5.95 10.52 16.94
C LYS A 310 -5.33 11.61 17.80
N GLU A 311 -5.87 12.84 17.76
CA GLU A 311 -5.38 13.95 18.58
C GLU A 311 -5.47 13.66 20.08
N THR A 312 -6.56 13.01 20.53
CA THR A 312 -6.74 12.63 21.93
C THR A 312 -5.74 11.55 22.34
N LEU A 313 -5.58 10.50 21.52
CA LEU A 313 -4.63 9.43 21.74
C LEU A 313 -3.18 9.94 21.77
N THR A 314 -2.81 10.83 20.85
CA THR A 314 -1.47 11.43 20.83
C THR A 314 -1.19 12.18 22.14
N LYS A 315 -2.16 12.93 22.66
CA LYS A 315 -1.99 13.65 23.94
C LYS A 315 -1.85 12.68 25.11
N LEU A 316 -2.74 11.70 25.21
CA LEU A 316 -2.69 10.69 26.27
C LEU A 316 -1.37 9.91 26.24
N ALA A 317 -0.88 9.55 25.06
CA ALA A 317 0.39 8.83 24.90
C ALA A 317 1.61 9.70 25.27
N LEU A 318 1.58 10.99 24.95
CA LEU A 318 2.66 11.92 25.34
C LEU A 318 2.68 12.18 26.85
N GLU A 319 1.53 12.22 27.50
CA GLU A 319 1.41 12.50 28.94
C GLU A 319 1.68 11.28 29.82
N THR A 320 1.26 10.08 29.39
CA THR A 320 1.38 8.86 30.21
C THR A 320 2.50 7.93 29.76
N GLY A 321 3.06 8.10 28.56
CA GLY A 321 4.01 7.17 27.95
C GLY A 321 3.41 5.79 27.60
N GLY A 322 2.09 5.60 27.76
CA GLY A 322 1.41 4.32 27.56
C GLY A 322 1.18 3.94 26.09
N ASP A 323 1.00 2.64 25.84
CA ASP A 323 0.67 2.12 24.51
C ASP A 323 -0.75 2.51 24.07
N TRP A 324 -0.92 2.79 22.78
CA TRP A 324 -2.18 3.30 22.24
C TRP A 324 -3.34 2.31 22.39
N VAL A 325 -3.09 0.98 22.45
CA VAL A 325 -4.14 -0.03 22.67
C VAL A 325 -4.72 0.11 24.07
N THR A 326 -3.86 0.33 25.07
CA THR A 326 -4.28 0.55 26.47
C THR A 326 -4.97 1.90 26.67
N LEU A 327 -4.62 2.91 25.87
CA LEU A 327 -5.18 4.27 25.97
C LEU A 327 -6.47 4.48 25.15
N LEU A 328 -6.78 3.58 24.21
CA LEU A 328 -7.94 3.68 23.33
C LEU A 328 -9.28 3.74 24.07
N PRO A 329 -9.55 2.92 25.11
CA PRO A 329 -10.78 3.03 25.88
C PRO A 329 -11.00 4.42 26.48
N PHE A 330 -9.94 5.08 26.96
CA PHE A 330 -10.01 6.42 27.54
C PHE A 330 -10.28 7.50 26.49
N ALA A 331 -9.62 7.40 25.33
CA ALA A 331 -9.88 8.29 24.21
C ALA A 331 -11.33 8.18 23.71
N LEU A 332 -11.86 6.95 23.61
CA LEU A 332 -13.25 6.69 23.25
C LEU A 332 -14.22 7.20 24.33
N TYR A 333 -13.92 6.99 25.61
CA TYR A 333 -14.71 7.49 26.73
C TYR A 333 -14.85 9.01 26.65
N ARG A 334 -13.74 9.74 26.48
CA ARG A 334 -13.77 11.21 26.32
C ARG A 334 -14.65 11.63 25.15
N VAL A 335 -14.47 11.01 23.98
CA VAL A 335 -15.21 11.37 22.77
C VAL A 335 -16.72 11.08 22.91
N ARG A 336 -17.08 9.97 23.55
CA ARG A 336 -18.48 9.58 23.77
C ARG A 336 -19.20 10.41 24.83
N ASN A 337 -18.45 10.99 25.77
CA ASN A 337 -18.98 11.73 26.92
C ASN A 337 -18.72 13.24 26.86
N SER A 338 -18.26 13.76 25.72
CA SER A 338 -18.11 15.21 25.51
C SER A 338 -19.42 15.79 24.93
N PRO A 339 -20.03 16.81 25.56
CA PRO A 339 -21.24 17.44 25.05
C PRO A 339 -21.08 18.01 23.66
N TYR A 340 -22.06 17.77 22.79
CA TYR A 340 -22.12 18.38 21.45
C TYR A 340 -22.90 19.71 21.48
N LYS A 341 -23.17 20.30 20.30
CA LYS A 341 -23.81 21.62 20.16
C LYS A 341 -25.13 21.81 20.93
N MET A 342 -25.86 20.73 21.20
CA MET A 342 -27.16 20.74 21.91
C MET A 342 -27.02 20.36 23.40
N GLY A 343 -25.80 20.36 23.95
CA GLY A 343 -25.56 20.00 25.36
C GLY A 343 -25.58 18.49 25.64
N LEU A 344 -26.09 17.67 24.71
CA LEU A 344 -26.11 16.21 24.83
C LEU A 344 -24.79 15.58 24.35
N THR A 345 -24.33 14.58 25.08
CA THR A 345 -23.20 13.72 24.71
C THR A 345 -23.64 12.64 23.73
N PRO A 346 -22.72 12.12 22.88
CA PRO A 346 -23.02 10.95 22.04
C PRO A 346 -23.54 9.73 22.81
N TYR A 347 -23.10 9.53 24.05
CA TYR A 347 -23.60 8.47 24.92
C TYR A 347 -25.08 8.68 25.27
N GLU A 348 -25.45 9.89 25.71
CA GLU A 348 -26.84 10.22 26.03
C GLU A 348 -27.77 10.13 24.82
N ILE A 349 -27.29 10.53 23.65
CA ILE A 349 -28.07 10.40 22.40
C ILE A 349 -28.37 8.93 22.09
N MET A 350 -27.43 8.03 22.37
CA MET A 350 -27.54 6.61 22.04
C MET A 350 -28.35 5.82 23.07
N PHE A 351 -28.18 6.13 24.36
CA PHE A 351 -28.74 5.35 25.46
C PHE A 351 -29.84 6.06 26.24
N GLY A 352 -30.12 7.33 25.94
CA GLY A 352 -31.16 8.12 26.62
C GLY A 352 -30.87 8.41 28.10
N LEU A 353 -29.65 8.13 28.56
CA LEU A 353 -29.24 8.21 29.95
C LEU A 353 -27.84 8.83 30.03
N PRO A 354 -27.51 9.57 31.11
CA PRO A 354 -26.17 10.08 31.32
C PRO A 354 -25.17 8.91 31.40
N PRO A 355 -23.92 9.10 30.94
CA PRO A 355 -22.94 8.04 30.96
C PRO A 355 -22.67 7.53 32.37
N PRO A 356 -22.48 6.20 32.56
CA PRO A 356 -22.09 5.65 33.84
C PRO A 356 -20.71 6.21 34.17
N ILE A 357 -20.69 7.17 35.08
CA ILE A 357 -19.49 7.52 35.81
C ILE A 357 -19.38 6.41 36.85
N ILE A 358 -18.32 5.61 36.78
CA ILE A 358 -18.05 4.66 37.87
C ILE A 358 -17.28 5.43 38.95
N PRO A 359 -17.93 5.72 40.09
CA PRO A 359 -17.19 5.73 41.34
C PRO A 359 -17.99 5.03 42.43
N ASN A 360 -17.65 3.76 42.68
CA ASN A 360 -17.76 3.13 44.00
C ASN A 360 -16.75 1.99 44.02
N LEU A 361 -15.47 2.38 43.96
CA LEU A 361 -14.38 1.43 44.20
C LEU A 361 -14.42 1.13 45.70
N LYS A 362 -14.80 -0.09 46.06
CA LYS A 362 -14.83 -0.48 47.46
C LYS A 362 -13.40 -0.42 48.03
N PRO A 363 -13.22 -0.07 49.31
CA PRO A 363 -11.88 0.07 49.91
C PRO A 363 -11.01 -1.18 49.73
N GLU A 364 -11.62 -2.36 49.66
CA GLU A 364 -10.92 -3.63 49.50
C GLU A 364 -10.26 -3.76 48.11
N VAL A 365 -10.91 -3.24 47.06
CA VAL A 365 -10.38 -3.24 45.69
C VAL A 365 -9.23 -2.23 45.55
N LEU A 366 -9.27 -1.12 46.31
CA LEU A 366 -8.20 -0.13 46.33
C LEU A 366 -6.94 -0.63 47.05
N ALA A 367 -7.08 -1.57 47.98
CA ALA A 367 -5.97 -2.16 48.72
C ALA A 367 -5.18 -3.21 47.92
N GLU A 368 -5.72 -3.73 46.81
CA GLU A 368 -5.04 -4.68 45.92
C GLU A 368 -4.03 -4.02 44.97
N PHE A 369 -4.04 -2.68 44.86
CA PHE A 369 -3.13 -1.95 43.99
C PHE A 369 -1.91 -1.44 44.79
N ASP A 370 -0.76 -2.07 44.54
CA ASP A 370 0.53 -1.83 45.24
C ASP A 370 1.23 -0.50 44.87
N ASP A 371 0.53 0.37 44.13
CA ASP A 371 1.10 1.60 43.57
C ASP A 371 0.63 2.82 44.36
N HIS A 372 1.49 3.39 45.21
CA HIS A 372 1.15 4.48 46.14
C HIS A 372 0.60 5.76 45.48
N GLN A 373 0.73 5.93 44.16
CA GLN A 373 0.18 7.07 43.43
C GLN A 373 -1.28 6.86 42.98
N LEU A 374 -1.68 5.61 42.72
CA LEU A 374 -3.00 5.30 42.18
C LEU A 374 -4.15 5.57 43.18
N PRO A 375 -4.06 5.18 44.48
CA PRO A 375 -5.07 5.52 45.47
C PRO A 375 -5.26 7.03 45.63
N PHE A 376 -4.18 7.81 45.55
CA PHE A 376 -4.23 9.27 45.66
C PHE A 376 -4.95 9.89 44.46
N SER A 377 -4.61 9.46 43.23
CA SER A 377 -5.30 9.92 42.02
C SER A 377 -6.78 9.54 42.00
N LEU A 378 -7.13 8.35 42.47
CA LEU A 378 -8.52 7.88 42.55
C LEU A 378 -9.33 8.64 43.63
N GLN A 379 -8.74 8.93 44.79
CA GLN A 379 -9.36 9.79 45.81
C GLN A 379 -9.56 11.22 45.30
N MET A 380 -8.60 11.78 44.56
CA MET A 380 -8.73 13.10 43.95
C MET A 380 -9.81 13.13 42.87
N LEU A 381 -9.95 12.06 42.08
CA LEU A 381 -11.04 11.89 41.12
C LEU A 381 -12.39 11.85 41.83
N GLN A 382 -12.51 11.07 42.91
CA GLN A 382 -13.73 10.99 43.73
C GLN A 382 -14.12 12.35 44.32
N ARG A 383 -13.18 13.09 44.90
CA ARG A 383 -13.43 14.45 45.43
C ARG A 383 -13.82 15.45 44.34
N THR A 384 -13.22 15.32 43.15
CA THR A 384 -13.59 16.16 42.00
C THR A 384 -15.01 15.82 41.53
N HIS A 385 -15.36 14.54 41.51
CA HIS A 385 -16.70 14.07 41.19
C HIS A 385 -17.76 14.60 42.18
N GLU A 386 -17.52 14.49 43.49
CA GLU A 386 -18.42 15.03 44.53
C GLU A 386 -18.68 16.55 44.37
N LYS A 387 -17.69 17.30 43.88
CA LYS A 387 -17.83 18.75 43.63
C LYS A 387 -18.56 19.09 42.33
N VAL A 388 -18.39 18.27 41.29
CA VAL A 388 -18.94 18.53 39.95
C VAL A 388 -20.37 17.99 39.81
N TRP A 389 -20.68 16.85 40.44
CA TRP A 389 -21.94 16.13 40.27
C TRP A 389 -23.19 16.94 40.65
N PRO A 390 -23.23 17.69 41.76
CA PRO A 390 -24.38 18.52 42.09
C PRO A 390 -24.64 19.61 41.04
N LYS A 391 -23.58 20.17 40.44
CA LYS A 391 -23.69 21.18 39.37
C LYS A 391 -24.18 20.55 38.07
N LEU A 392 -23.68 19.35 37.75
CA LEU A 392 -24.13 18.61 36.58
C LEU A 392 -25.61 18.23 36.72
N ARG A 393 -26.01 17.68 37.89
CA ARG A 393 -27.40 17.36 38.23
C ARG A 393 -28.31 18.57 38.11
N ALA A 394 -27.90 19.73 38.64
CA ALA A 394 -28.67 20.97 38.52
C ALA A 394 -28.87 21.39 37.05
N LEU A 395 -27.90 21.16 36.16
CA LEU A 395 -28.06 21.41 34.72
C LEU A 395 -29.09 20.47 34.05
N TYR A 396 -29.21 19.23 34.53
CA TYR A 396 -30.24 18.28 34.06
C TYR A 396 -31.62 18.56 34.67
N GLU A 397 -31.69 19.21 35.83
CA GLU A 397 -32.94 19.63 36.47
C GLU A 397 -33.47 20.95 35.90
N THR A 398 -32.62 21.79 35.29
CA THR A 398 -33.03 23.05 34.66
C THR A 398 -33.61 22.82 33.27
N GLY A 399 -34.90 22.51 33.25
CA GLY A 399 -35.78 22.60 32.09
C GLY A 399 -36.44 21.26 31.78
N PRO A 400 -37.77 21.21 31.58
CA PRO A 400 -38.41 20.00 31.09
C PRO A 400 -37.72 19.58 29.77
N PRO A 401 -37.53 18.28 29.52
CA PRO A 401 -37.06 17.83 28.21
C PRO A 401 -37.96 18.49 27.14
N PRO A 402 -37.40 18.97 26.02
CA PRO A 402 -38.21 19.48 24.94
C PRO A 402 -39.30 18.45 24.64
N ASP A 403 -40.56 18.91 24.55
CA ASP A 403 -41.71 18.03 24.38
C ASP A 403 -41.35 16.94 23.37
N PRO A 404 -41.40 15.64 23.76
CA PRO A 404 -41.11 14.57 22.84
C PRO A 404 -42.01 14.80 21.62
N HIS A 405 -41.39 14.76 20.44
CA HIS A 405 -42.07 14.93 19.17
C HIS A 405 -43.38 14.13 19.21
N ARG A 406 -44.48 14.72 18.71
CA ARG A 406 -45.83 14.12 18.81
C ARG A 406 -46.01 12.80 18.07
N TYR A 407 -44.95 12.28 17.44
CA TYR A 407 -45.00 11.06 16.65
C TYR A 407 -44.88 9.82 17.53
N ARG A 408 -45.75 8.85 17.29
CA ARG A 408 -45.70 7.51 17.90
C ARG A 408 -45.01 6.53 16.95
N PRO A 409 -44.42 5.44 17.47
CA PRO A 409 -43.93 4.36 16.61
C PRO A 409 -45.02 3.89 15.63
N GLY A 410 -44.77 4.04 14.33
CA GLY A 410 -45.74 3.76 13.26
C GLY A 410 -46.22 4.99 12.48
N ASP A 411 -45.91 6.20 12.95
CA ASP A 411 -46.28 7.43 12.24
C ASP A 411 -45.41 7.67 11.00
N TRP A 412 -46.04 8.11 9.92
CA TRP A 412 -45.37 8.51 8.69
C TRP A 412 -44.79 9.91 8.84
N VAL A 413 -43.47 10.01 8.78
CA VAL A 413 -42.73 11.29 8.76
C VAL A 413 -42.15 11.52 7.37
N TYR A 414 -42.34 12.73 6.85
CA TYR A 414 -41.79 13.14 5.56
C TYR A 414 -40.29 13.44 5.75
N VAL A 415 -39.43 12.70 5.05
CA VAL A 415 -37.95 12.80 5.13
C VAL A 415 -37.38 13.46 3.88
#